data_AF-A0A9E7ZQ71-F1
#
_entry.id   AF-A0A9E7ZQ71-F1
#
_cell.length_a   1.000
_cell.length_b   1.000
_cell.length_c   1.000
_cell.angle_alpha   90.00
_cell.angle_beta   90.00
_cell.angle_gamma   90.00
#
_symmetry.space_group_name_H-M   'P 1'
#
loop_
_entity.id
_entity.type
_entity.pdbx_description
1 polymer ?
#
loop_
_entity_poly.entity_id
_entity_poly.type
_entity_poly.pdbx_seq_one_letter_code
_entity_poly.pdbx_strand_id
1 'polypeptide(L)' 'MNEALIAHQERGNIDTLVLRALVRKLVAKGLLSEDDVRALLFDVAKRMNEVGSEQTDQAAQSMVNEDLAPAFLGPW' A
#
# COMPACT_ATOMS: atom_id res chain seq x y z
N MET A 1 9.89 10.23 26.78
CA MET A 1 10.14 9.16 25.78
C MET A 1 8.92 8.79 24.94
N ASN A 2 7.67 9.07 25.36
CA ASN A 2 6.47 8.70 24.58
C ASN A 2 6.08 9.68 23.46
N GLU A 3 6.35 10.97 23.59
CA GLU A 3 5.87 11.97 22.61
C GLU A 3 6.49 11.82 21.22
N ALA A 4 7.78 11.46 21.16
CA ALA A 4 8.46 11.23 19.88
C ALA A 4 7.89 10.01 19.14
N LEU A 5 7.52 8.95 19.85
CA LEU A 5 6.92 7.74 19.26
C LEU A 5 5.52 8.03 18.69
N ILE A 6 4.70 8.78 19.44
CA ILE A 6 3.36 9.20 19.03
C ILE A 6 3.44 10.06 17.77
N ALA A 7 4.33 11.06 17.74
CA ALA A 7 4.49 11.93 16.57
C ALA A 7 4.94 11.17 15.30
N HIS A 8 5.79 10.14 15.44
CA HIS A 8 6.18 9.29 14.30
C HIS A 8 5.01 8.44 13.80
N GLN A 9 4.19 7.91 14.71
CA GLN A 9 3.04 7.08 14.37
C GLN A 9 1.91 7.90 13.72
N GLU A 10 1.64 9.11 14.22
CA GLU A 10 0.69 10.04 13.62
C GLU A 10 1.13 10.50 12.23
N ARG A 11 2.42 10.80 12.05
CA ARG A 11 2.97 11.17 10.74
C ARG A 11 2.87 10.02 9.74
N GLY A 12 3.23 8.79 10.14
CA GLY A 12 3.06 7.61 9.29
C GLY A 12 1.61 7.37 8.87
N ASN A 13 0.65 7.69 9.75
CA ASN A 13 -0.77 7.60 9.43
C ASN A 13 -1.19 8.66 8.40
N ILE A 14 -0.75 9.92 8.56
CA ILE A 14 -1.01 11.00 7.60
C ILE A 14 -0.41 10.68 6.23
N ASP A 15 0.86 10.25 6.18
CA ASP A 15 1.54 9.94 4.92
C ASP A 15 0.82 8.81 4.17
N THR A 16 0.36 7.79 4.89
CA THR A 16 -0.42 6.67 4.32
C THR A 16 -1.79 7.13 3.80
N LEU A 17 -2.46 8.07 4.49
CA LEU A 17 -3.74 8.64 4.03
C LEU A 17 -3.55 9.50 2.78
N VAL A 18 -2.52 10.34 2.73
CA VAL A 18 -2.18 11.17 1.57
C VAL A 18 -1.86 10.30 0.37
N LEU A 19 -1.06 9.25 0.54
CA LEU A 19 -0.71 8.33 -0.54
C LEU A 19 -1.95 7.61 -1.09
N ARG A 20 -2.84 7.12 -0.22
CA ARG A 20 -4.12 6.51 -0.63
C ARG A 20 -4.99 7.48 -1.44
N ALA A 21 -5.13 8.71 -0.97
CA ALA A 21 -5.89 9.74 -1.68
C ALA A 21 -5.28 10.08 -3.05
N LEU A 22 -3.94 10.14 -3.13
CA LEU A 22 -3.23 10.42 -4.38
C LEU A 22 -3.45 9.31 -5.42
N VAL A 23 -3.26 8.03 -5.04
CA VAL A 23 -3.48 6.89 -5.93
C VAL A 23 -4.91 6.90 -6.48
N ARG A 24 -5.91 7.09 -5.60
CA ARG A 24 -7.32 7.19 -6.02
C ARG A 24 -7.55 8.35 -6.99
N LYS A 25 -6.88 9.49 -6.79
CA LYS A 25 -7.00 10.64 -7.70
C LYS A 25 -6.39 10.36 -9.07
N LEU A 26 -5.28 9.62 -9.12
CA LEU A 26 -4.66 9.20 -10.38
C LEU A 26 -5.57 8.23 -11.16
N VAL A 27 -6.20 7.29 -10.46
CA VAL A 27 -7.20 6.38 -11.05
C VAL A 27 -8.41 7.15 -11.57
N ALA A 28 -8.98 8.04 -10.76
CA ALA A 28 -10.13 8.86 -11.17
C ALA A 28 -9.82 9.79 -12.37
N LYS A 29 -8.55 10.14 -12.59
CA LYS A 29 -8.09 10.91 -13.74
C LYS A 29 -7.79 10.04 -14.97
N GLY A 30 -7.89 8.72 -14.87
CA GLY A 30 -7.53 7.77 -15.94
C GLY A 30 -6.03 7.69 -16.21
N LEU A 31 -5.18 8.15 -15.29
CA LEU A 31 -3.72 8.07 -15.43
C LEU A 31 -3.16 6.72 -14.98
N LEU A 32 -3.92 5.99 -14.16
CA LEU A 32 -3.68 4.61 -13.76
C LEU A 32 -5.01 3.85 -13.86
N SER A 33 -4.99 2.62 -14.33
CA SER A 33 -6.09 1.68 -14.13
C SER A 33 -6.01 1.03 -12.74
N GLU A 34 -7.10 0.39 -12.29
CA GLU A 34 -7.05 -0.41 -11.07
C GLU A 34 -6.05 -1.58 -11.18
N ASP A 35 -5.91 -2.15 -12.38
CA ASP A 35 -4.95 -3.22 -12.65
C ASP A 35 -3.51 -2.72 -12.57
N ASP A 36 -3.22 -1.50 -13.05
CA ASP A 36 -1.89 -0.88 -12.88
C ASP A 36 -1.56 -0.71 -11.40
N VAL A 37 -2.53 -0.28 -10.59
CA VAL A 37 -2.34 -0.15 -9.13
C VAL A 37 -2.08 -1.52 -8.50
N ARG A 38 -2.83 -2.57 -8.87
CA ARG A 38 -2.60 -3.93 -8.37
C ARG A 38 -1.22 -4.46 -8.75
N ALA A 39 -0.77 -4.21 -9.97
CA ALA A 39 0.57 -4.59 -10.43
C ALA A 39 1.67 -3.87 -9.64
N LEU A 40 1.53 -2.56 -9.43
CA LEU A 40 2.48 -1.78 -8.62
C LEU A 40 2.53 -2.28 -7.16
N LEU A 41 1.38 -2.58 -6.57
CA LEU A 41 1.31 -3.13 -5.21
C LEU A 41 1.95 -4.52 -5.13
N PHE A 42 1.80 -5.35 -6.16
CA PHE A 42 2.43 -6.67 -6.25
C PHE A 42 3.96 -6.55 -6.32
N ASP A 43 4.49 -5.66 -7.15
CA ASP A 43 5.93 -5.40 -7.24
C ASP A 43 6.53 -4.95 -5.91
N VAL A 44 5.78 -4.15 -5.14
CA VAL A 44 6.18 -3.74 -3.79
C VAL A 44 6.08 -4.91 -2.81
N ALA A 45 4.96 -5.65 -2.79
CA ALA A 45 4.75 -6.78 -1.89
C ALA A 45 5.82 -7.86 -2.06
N LYS A 46 6.26 -8.15 -3.29
CA LYS A 46 7.38 -9.07 -3.57
C LYS A 46 8.70 -8.63 -2.93
N ARG A 47 8.89 -7.33 -2.72
CA ARG A 47 10.11 -6.74 -2.15
C ARG A 47 10.00 -6.51 -0.64
N MET A 48 8.81 -6.66 -0.06
CA MET A 48 8.57 -6.58 1.38
C MET A 48 9.03 -7.88 2.03
N ASN A 49 10.34 -8.07 2.12
CA ASN A 49 10.89 -9.20 2.88
C ASN A 49 10.65 -9.00 4.38
N GLU A 50 9.74 -9.80 4.94
CA GLU A 50 9.89 -10.25 6.31
C GLU A 50 11.13 -11.16 6.36
N VAL A 51 12.20 -10.66 6.99
CA VAL A 51 13.46 -11.33 7.36
C VAL A 51 13.62 -12.79 6.87
N GLY A 52 14.38 -13.01 5.78
CA GLY A 52 15.04 -14.30 5.52
C GLY A 52 14.75 -15.03 4.21
N SER A 53 13.77 -14.63 3.39
CA SER A 53 13.53 -15.21 2.04
C SER A 53 12.62 -14.31 1.22
N GLU A 54 12.84 -14.22 -0.11
CA GLU A 54 11.90 -13.54 -1.03
C GLU A 54 10.47 -14.04 -0.81
N GLN A 55 9.52 -13.10 -0.69
CA GLN A 55 8.10 -13.43 -0.62
C GLN A 55 7.69 -14.14 -1.92
N THR A 56 7.06 -15.30 -1.79
CA THR A 56 6.58 -16.05 -2.97
C THR A 56 5.54 -15.22 -3.72
N ASP A 57 5.45 -15.43 -5.04
CA ASP A 57 4.44 -14.74 -5.86
C ASP A 57 3.02 -14.94 -5.31
N GLN A 58 2.71 -16.15 -4.81
CA GLN A 58 1.42 -16.42 -4.19
C GLN A 58 1.20 -15.59 -2.92
N ALA A 59 2.19 -15.48 -2.04
CA ALA A 59 2.08 -14.69 -0.82
C ALA A 59 1.95 -13.18 -1.14
N ALA A 60 2.71 -12.68 -2.12
CA ALA A 60 2.58 -11.31 -2.61
C ALA A 60 1.18 -11.04 -3.18
N GLN A 61 0.64 -11.99 -3.96
CA GLN A 61 -0.70 -11.90 -4.49
C GLN A 61 -1.78 -11.88 -3.40
N SER A 62 -1.66 -12.71 -2.36
CA SER A 62 -2.58 -12.72 -1.22
C SER A 62 -2.58 -11.37 -0.50
N MET A 63 -1.39 -10.87 -0.15
CA MET A 63 -1.23 -9.56 0.50
C MET A 63 -1.82 -8.42 -0.32
N VAL A 64 -1.62 -8.44 -1.65
CA VAL A 64 -2.24 -7.46 -2.55
C VAL A 64 -3.76 -7.54 -2.49
N ASN A 65 -4.32 -8.73 -2.58
CA ASN A 65 -5.77 -8.90 -2.67
C ASN A 65 -6.50 -8.64 -1.35
N GLU A 66 -5.90 -9.03 -0.23
CA GLU A 66 -6.53 -9.03 1.09
C GLU A 66 -6.28 -7.73 1.85
N ASP A 67 -5.09 -7.14 1.73
CA ASP A 67 -4.69 -6.00 2.55
C ASP A 67 -4.50 -4.71 1.71
N LEU A 68 -3.64 -4.78 0.70
CA LEU A 68 -3.16 -3.57 0.02
C LEU A 68 -4.22 -3.00 -0.94
N ALA A 69 -4.76 -3.80 -1.84
CA ALA A 69 -5.75 -3.30 -2.81
C ALA A 69 -7.00 -2.75 -2.12
N PRO A 70 -7.57 -3.38 -1.08
CA PRO A 70 -8.67 -2.77 -0.31
C PRO A 70 -8.28 -1.43 0.33
N ALA A 71 -7.05 -1.30 0.85
CA ALA A 71 -6.60 -0.05 1.44
C ALA A 71 -6.49 1.10 0.42
N PHE A 72 -6.05 0.81 -0.81
CA PHE A 72 -5.83 1.83 -1.85
C PHE A 72 -7.05 2.06 -2.76
N LEU A 73 -7.84 1.02 -3.04
CA LEU A 73 -8.94 1.04 -4.02
C LEU A 73 -10.33 0.92 -3.37
N GLY A 74 -10.41 0.54 -2.09
CA GLY A 74 -11.69 0.38 -1.38
C GLY A 74 -12.42 1.70 -1.09
N PRO A 75 -13.72 1.62 -0.74
CA PRO A 75 -14.54 2.77 -0.33
C PRO A 75 -14.02 3.41 0.99
N TRP A 76 -14.49 4.63 1.27
CA TRP A 76 -14.11 5.41 2.46
C TRP A 76 -14.72 4.89 3.75
#